data_AF-A0A124ITA2-F1
#
_entry.id   AF-A0A124ITA2-F1
#
_cell.length_a   1.000
_cell.length_b   1.000
_cell.length_c   1.000
_cell.angle_alpha   90.00
_cell.angle_beta   90.00
_cell.angle_gamma   90.00
#
_symmetry.space_group_name_H-M   'P 1'
#
loop_
_entity.id
_entity.type
_entity.pdbx_description
1 polymer ?
#
loop_
_entity_poly.entity_id
_entity_poly.type
_entity_poly.pdbx_seq_one_letter_code
_entity_poly.pdbx_strand_id
1 'polypeptide(L)' 'MSGTFPEIPGDLRSVLEIVYEGEAAHIRCKYRGKDGKECGALFFSLEDAIRHLATHDSRYKRYLSLIKSE' A
#
# COMPACT_ATOMS: atom_id res chain seq x y z
N MET A 1 17.43 -1.62 16.17
CA MET A 1 17.19 -2.50 15.00
C MET A 1 16.37 -1.70 14.02
N SER A 2 17.00 -1.12 12.99
CA SER A 2 16.31 -0.32 11.98
C SER A 2 15.71 -1.29 10.97
N GLY A 3 14.49 -1.78 11.24
CA GLY A 3 13.73 -2.50 10.22
C GLY A 3 13.40 -1.51 9.11
N THR A 4 14.07 -1.62 7.97
CA THR A 4 13.85 -0.75 6.81
C THR A 4 12.44 -1.05 6.31
N PHE A 5 11.47 -0.22 6.70
CA PHE A 5 10.13 -0.33 6.17
C PHE A 5 10.19 -0.03 4.67
N PRO A 6 9.65 -0.90 3.80
CA PRO A 6 9.78 -0.72 2.36
C PRO A 6 9.16 0.63 1.96
N GLU A 7 9.94 1.45 1.26
CA GLU A 7 9.46 2.75 0.79
C GLU A 7 8.33 2.53 -0.22
N ILE A 8 7.24 3.28 -0.08
CA ILE A 8 6.15 3.25 -1.06
C ILE A 8 6.65 3.89 -2.37
N PRO A 9 6.62 3.17 -3.52
CA PRO A 9 6.96 3.72 -4.82
C PRO A 9 6.20 5.03 -5.09
N GLY A 10 6.85 6.02 -5.70
CA GLY A 10 6.27 7.35 -5.92
C GLY A 10 4.86 7.32 -6.53
N ASP A 11 4.65 6.45 -7.52
CA ASP A 11 3.35 6.25 -8.17
C ASP A 11 2.22 5.80 -7.22
N LEU A 12 2.57 5.05 -6.17
CA LEU A 12 1.62 4.48 -5.22
C LEU A 12 1.34 5.40 -4.03
N ARG A 13 2.12 6.47 -3.82
CA ARG A 13 1.93 7.43 -2.71
C ARG A 13 0.59 8.17 -2.74
N SER A 14 -0.06 8.20 -3.91
CA SER A 14 -1.41 8.78 -4.06
C SER A 14 -2.52 7.88 -3.50
N VAL A 15 -2.26 6.58 -3.37
CA VAL A 15 -3.25 5.55 -3.01
C VAL A 15 -2.82 4.66 -1.85
N LEU A 16 -1.57 4.78 -1.39
CA LEU A 16 -1.02 4.16 -0.20
C LEU A 16 -0.31 5.22 0.66
N GLU A 17 -0.38 5.05 1.97
CA GLU A 17 0.27 5.94 2.95
C GLU A 17 0.84 5.12 4.10
N ILE A 18 2.01 5.51 4.60
CA ILE A 18 2.55 4.91 5.83
C ILE A 18 1.93 5.64 7.02
N VAL A 19 1.29 4.90 7.91
CA VAL A 19 0.73 5.38 9.17
C VAL A 19 1.38 4.65 10.33
N TYR A 20 1.44 5.30 11.50
CA TYR A 20 2.01 4.73 12.71
C TYR A 20 0.91 4.55 13.74
N GLU A 21 0.76 3.31 14.24
CA GLU A 21 -0.12 3.01 15.37
C GLU A 21 0.77 2.61 16.55
N GLY A 22 0.97 3.57 17.47
CA GLY A 22 1.99 3.44 18.51
C GLY A 22 3.39 3.42 17.89
N GLU A 23 4.13 2.33 18.14
CA GLU A 23 5.48 2.12 17.59
C GLU A 23 5.46 1.30 16.28
N ALA A 24 4.30 0.79 15.86
CA ALA A 24 4.19 -0.06 14.68
C ALA A 24 3.82 0.75 13.44
N ALA A 25 4.62 0.62 12.38
CA ALA A 25 4.32 1.17 11.06
C ALA A 25 3.38 0.23 10.28
N HIS A 26 2.40 0.84 9.61
CA HIS A 26 1.42 0.18 8.75
C HIS A 26 1.31 0.94 7.43
N ILE A 27 0.87 0.24 6.39
CA ILE A 27 0.53 0.82 5.09
C ILE A 27 -1.00 0.90 5.00
N ARG A 28 -1.53 2.11 4.96
CA ARG A 28 -2.94 2.42 4.77
C ARG A 28 -3.30 2.53 3.29
N CYS A 29 -4.35 1.85 2.88
CA CYS A 29 -4.96 2.01 1.56
C CYS A 29 -5.85 3.26 1.52
N LYS A 30 -5.48 4.24 0.70
CA LYS A 30 -6.22 5.49 0.47
C LYS A 30 -7.03 5.49 -0.82
N TYR A 31 -7.19 4.33 -1.45
CA TYR A 31 -8.01 4.23 -2.66
C TYR A 31 -9.44 4.70 -2.36
N ARG A 32 -9.96 5.59 -3.21
CA ARG A 32 -11.34 6.07 -3.12
C ARG A 32 -12.18 5.43 -4.21
N GLY A 33 -13.22 4.72 -3.79
CA GLY A 33 -14.18 4.09 -4.68
C GLY A 33 -15.05 5.11 -5.42
N LYS A 34 -15.93 4.60 -6.30
CA LYS A 34 -16.90 5.44 -7.03
C LYS A 34 -17.91 6.13 -6.11
N ASP A 35 -18.11 5.60 -4.91
CA ASP A 35 -18.95 6.15 -3.85
C ASP A 35 -18.25 7.27 -3.06
N GLY A 36 -17.00 7.60 -3.41
CA GLY A 36 -16.19 8.63 -2.74
C GLY A 36 -15.65 8.22 -1.38
N LYS A 37 -15.92 6.99 -0.92
CA LYS A 37 -15.41 6.47 0.35
C LYS A 37 -13.99 5.96 0.16
N GLU A 38 -13.14 6.30 1.14
CA GLU A 38 -11.79 5.77 1.24
C GLU A 38 -11.83 4.36 1.82
N CYS A 39 -10.99 3.47 1.30
CA CYS A 39 -10.90 2.09 1.78
C CYS A 39 -10.41 2.00 3.23
N GLY A 40 -9.27 2.62 3.56
CA GLY A 40 -8.72 2.67 4.93
C GLY A 40 -8.08 1.37 5.45
N ALA A 41 -8.04 0.29 4.67
CA ALA A 41 -7.43 -0.98 5.09
C ALA A 41 -5.93 -0.82 5.42
N LEU A 42 -5.46 -1.51 6.46
CA LEU A 42 -4.08 -1.46 6.96
C LEU A 42 -3.32 -2.76 6.67
N PHE A 43 -2.04 -2.64 6.31
CA PHE A 43 -1.17 -3.77 5.97
C PHE A 43 0.21 -3.61 6.61
N PHE A 44 0.84 -4.72 6.96
CA PHE A 44 2.21 -4.73 7.50
C PHE A 44 3.28 -4.81 6.41
N SER A 45 2.91 -5.13 5.16
CA SER A 45 3.81 -5.29 4.04
C SER A 45 3.32 -4.54 2.80
N LEU A 46 4.25 -4.04 2.00
CA LEU A 46 3.92 -3.38 0.73
C LEU A 46 3.33 -4.37 -0.29
N GLU A 47 3.80 -5.63 -0.28
CA GLU A 47 3.25 -6.66 -1.15
C GLU A 47 1.76 -6.90 -0.88
N ASP A 48 1.36 -7.05 0.39
CA ASP A 48 -0.05 -7.25 0.74
C ASP A 48 -0.90 -6.01 0.43
N ALA A 49 -0.36 -4.81 0.70
CA ALA A 49 -1.03 -3.56 0.35
C ALA A 49 -1.31 -3.47 -1.17
N ILE A 50 -0.38 -3.91 -2.02
CA ILE A 50 -0.57 -3.89 -3.48
C ILE A 50 -1.51 -5.00 -3.95
N ARG A 51 -1.43 -6.20 -3.35
CA ARG A 51 -2.40 -7.28 -3.62
C ARG A 51 -3.82 -6.82 -3.30
N HIS A 52 -4.00 -6.11 -2.20
CA HIS A 52 -5.28 -5.48 -1.86
C HIS A 52 -5.65 -4.35 -2.81
N LEU A 53 -4.74 -3.44 -3.13
CA LEU A 53 -5.00 -2.33 -4.07
C LEU A 53 -5.46 -2.84 -5.45
N ALA A 54 -4.95 -4.00 -5.87
CA ALA A 54 -5.37 -4.69 -7.08
C ALA A 54 -6.82 -5.23 -7.06
N THR A 55 -7.46 -5.35 -5.89
CA THR A 55 -8.90 -5.68 -5.79
C THR A 55 -9.79 -4.48 -6.07
N HIS A 56 -9.28 -3.26 -5.88
CA HIS A 56 -9.96 -2.03 -6.27
C HIS A 56 -9.75 -1.73 -7.76
N ASP A 57 -8.52 -1.86 -8.25
CA ASP A 57 -8.15 -1.61 -9.64
C ASP A 57 -7.01 -2.54 -10.07
N SER A 58 -7.29 -3.42 -11.03
CA SER A 58 -6.35 -4.44 -11.50
C SER A 58 -5.06 -3.88 -12.11
N ARG A 59 -5.02 -2.59 -12.51
CA ARG A 59 -3.81 -1.94 -13.04
C ARG A 59 -2.66 -1.95 -12.02
N TYR A 60 -2.97 -1.96 -10.73
CA TYR A 60 -1.95 -1.99 -9.69
C TYR A 60 -1.23 -3.34 -9.55
N LYS A 61 -1.75 -4.43 -10.16
CA LYS A 61 -1.04 -5.73 -10.18
C LYS A 61 0.37 -5.65 -10.76
N ARG A 62 0.62 -4.71 -11.69
CA ARG A 62 1.95 -4.54 -12.31
C ARG A 62 3.05 -4.22 -11.30
N TYR A 63 2.71 -3.60 -10.16
CA TYR A 63 3.67 -3.23 -9.14
C TYR A 63 4.14 -4.43 -8.30
N LEU A 64 3.42 -5.56 -8.33
CA LEU A 64 3.87 -6.79 -7.66
C LEU A 64 5.16 -7.34 -8.29
N SER A 65 5.34 -7.16 -9.60
CA SER A 65 6.56 -7.58 -10.30
C SER A 65 7.77 -6.69 -9.96
N LEU A 66 7.53 -5.42 -9.63
CA LEU A 66 8.59 -4.47 -9.27
C LEU A 66 9.19 -4.80 -7.90
N ILE A 67 8.37 -5.25 -6.95
CA ILE A 67 8.83 -5.59 -5.58
C ILE A 67 9.61 -6.89 -5.55
N LYS A 68 9.31 -7.85 -6.43
CA LYS A 68 10.00 -9.14 -6.49
C LYS A 68 11.36 -9.10 -7.21
N SER A 69 11.73 -7.94 -7.76
CA SER A 69 12.95 -7.76 -8.57
C SER A 69 14.10 -7.10 -7.79
N GLU A 70 13.97 -6.93 -6.47
CA GLU A 70 15.04 -6.49 -5.56
C GLU A 70 15.62 -7.64 -4.73
#